data_AF-A0A0F4L2L8-F1
#
_entry.id   AF-A0A0F4L2L8-F1
#
_cell.length_a   1.000
_cell.length_b   1.000
_cell.length_c   1.000
_cell.angle_alpha   90.00
_cell.angle_beta   90.00
_cell.angle_gamma   90.00
#
_symmetry.space_group_name_H-M   'P 1'
#
loop_
_entity.id
_entity.type
_entity.pdbx_description
1 polymer ?
#
loop_
_entity_poly.entity_id
_entity_poly.type
_entity_poly.pdbx_seq_one_letter_code
_entity_poly.pdbx_strand_id
1 'polypeptide(L)'
;MNEKIEELFQREHDNPRIWLRVASERLSLLRYVFLVQIEDGIPDADQRSCLEYADAVLIGWPDEHADDVHDLDQDQLNQVRHDITVMEERVPVFRKQEQEGRIADLSDSLVAITGCVAQVRRAYQPGFPLPTYSEIRRVVQEEWNADMERIDPDRVNPSAEQMRQEAESENEENASEARREGEQA
;
A
#
# COMPACT_ATOMS: atom_id res chain seq x y z
N MET A 1 12.24 -22.23 -13.60
CA MET A 1 13.33 -21.31 -13.22
C MET A 1 13.67 -20.47 -14.45
N ASN A 2 13.47 -19.16 -14.35
CA ASN A 2 13.62 -18.23 -15.45
C ASN A 2 15.11 -18.03 -15.77
N GLU A 3 15.61 -18.60 -16.88
CA GLU A 3 17.04 -18.58 -17.27
C GLU A 3 17.67 -17.19 -17.21
N LYS A 4 16.89 -16.15 -17.53
CA LYS A 4 17.31 -14.75 -17.47
C LYS A 4 17.61 -14.25 -16.05
N ILE A 5 16.88 -14.76 -15.06
CA ILE A 5 17.10 -14.39 -13.65
C ILE A 5 18.41 -15.01 -13.17
N GLU A 6 18.67 -16.27 -13.54
CA GLU A 6 19.92 -16.93 -13.20
C GLU A 6 21.11 -16.23 -13.85
N GLU A 7 21.01 -15.84 -15.12
CA GLU A 7 22.04 -15.03 -15.79
C GLU A 7 22.31 -13.71 -15.07
N LEU A 8 21.27 -13.03 -14.55
CA LEU A 8 21.42 -11.83 -13.75
C LEU A 8 22.15 -12.12 -12.43
N PHE A 9 21.83 -13.21 -11.74
CA PHE A 9 22.55 -13.60 -10.52
C PHE A 9 24.03 -13.88 -10.75
N GLN A 10 24.36 -14.51 -11.88
CA GLN A 10 25.76 -14.75 -12.25
C GLN A 10 26.46 -13.45 -12.62
N ARG A 11 25.80 -12.57 -13.38
CA ARG A 11 26.38 -11.28 -13.80
C ARG A 11 26.67 -10.36 -12.63
N GLU A 12 25.75 -10.30 -11.67
CA GLU A 12 25.83 -9.37 -10.52
C GLU A 12 26.43 -10.03 -9.26
N HIS A 13 27.13 -11.15 -9.39
CA HIS A 13 27.67 -11.88 -8.23
C HIS A 13 28.65 -11.05 -7.38
N ASP A 14 29.39 -10.12 -8.00
CA ASP A 14 30.32 -9.21 -7.32
C ASP A 14 29.63 -8.00 -6.65
N ASN A 15 28.33 -7.79 -6.90
CA ASN A 15 27.54 -6.73 -6.29
C ASN A 15 26.25 -7.28 -5.68
N PRO A 16 26.32 -8.01 -4.54
CA PRO A 16 25.15 -8.60 -3.91
C PRO A 16 24.09 -7.54 -3.51
N ARG A 17 24.50 -6.33 -3.12
CA ARG A 17 23.58 -5.31 -2.63
C ARG A 17 22.65 -4.75 -3.71
N ILE A 18 22.91 -5.01 -5.00
CA ILE A 18 22.03 -4.63 -6.12
C ILE A 18 20.58 -5.14 -5.94
N TRP A 19 20.39 -6.24 -5.21
CA TRP A 19 19.08 -6.83 -4.98
C TRP A 19 18.16 -5.93 -4.15
N LEU A 20 18.71 -5.01 -3.35
CA LEU A 20 17.92 -3.96 -2.69
C LEU A 20 17.22 -3.07 -3.71
N ARG A 21 17.97 -2.55 -4.69
CA ARG A 21 17.41 -1.70 -5.74
C ARG A 21 16.43 -2.44 -6.62
N VAL A 22 16.77 -3.67 -7.04
CA VAL A 22 15.88 -4.50 -7.88
C VAL A 22 14.54 -4.74 -7.17
N ALA A 23 14.56 -5.09 -5.88
CA ALA A 23 13.35 -5.32 -5.11
C ALA A 23 12.50 -4.05 -4.95
N SER A 24 13.11 -2.93 -4.57
CA SER A 24 12.38 -1.67 -4.35
C SER A 24 11.78 -1.11 -5.65
N GLU A 25 12.54 -1.12 -6.74
CA GLU A 25 12.06 -0.61 -8.04
C GLU A 25 10.90 -1.46 -8.55
N ARG A 26 11.01 -2.80 -8.42
CA ARG A 26 9.94 -3.70 -8.83
C ARG A 26 8.67 -3.44 -8.04
N LEU A 27 8.76 -3.38 -6.71
CA LEU A 27 7.60 -3.14 -5.87
C LEU A 27 6.98 -1.78 -6.13
N SER A 28 7.81 -0.73 -6.25
CA SER A 28 7.35 0.64 -6.52
C SER A 28 6.53 0.72 -7.81
N LEU A 29 7.00 0.05 -8.88
CA LEU A 29 6.28 0.00 -10.14
C LEU A 29 4.93 -0.72 -10.03
N LEU A 30 4.91 -1.92 -9.42
CA LEU A 30 3.70 -2.72 -9.32
C LEU A 30 2.66 -2.10 -8.38
N ARG A 31 3.13 -1.49 -7.29
CA ARG A 31 2.30 -0.67 -6.40
C ARG A 31 1.65 0.48 -7.16
N TYR A 32 2.41 1.20 -7.99
CA TYR A 32 1.86 2.29 -8.82
C TYR A 32 0.80 1.78 -9.79
N VAL A 33 1.08 0.67 -10.48
CA VAL A 33 0.09 0.05 -11.38
C VAL A 33 -1.18 -0.32 -10.62
N PHE A 34 -1.06 -0.95 -9.44
CA PHE A 34 -2.20 -1.31 -8.61
C PHE A 34 -3.02 -0.08 -8.16
N LEU A 35 -2.34 0.98 -7.72
CA LEU A 35 -3.00 2.23 -7.32
C LEU A 35 -3.89 2.79 -8.43
N VAL A 36 -3.41 2.80 -9.67
CA VAL A 36 -4.18 3.26 -10.83
C VAL A 36 -5.39 2.35 -11.10
N GLN A 37 -5.28 1.04 -10.84
CA GLN A 37 -6.40 0.11 -11.05
C GLN A 37 -7.56 0.29 -10.06
N ILE A 38 -7.31 0.93 -8.91
CA ILE A 38 -8.34 1.15 -7.88
C ILE A 38 -8.76 2.62 -7.75
N GLU A 39 -8.25 3.51 -8.63
CA GLU A 39 -8.46 4.98 -8.56
C GLU A 39 -9.92 5.40 -8.83
N ASP A 40 -10.65 4.64 -9.66
CA ASP A 40 -12.01 4.99 -10.09
C ASP A 40 -13.09 4.79 -9.01
N GLY A 41 -12.72 4.44 -7.78
CA GLY A 41 -13.66 4.22 -6.67
C GLY A 41 -13.03 4.44 -5.29
N ILE A 42 -13.86 4.33 -4.24
CA ILE A 42 -13.34 4.28 -2.86
C ILE A 42 -12.77 2.87 -2.67
N PRO A 43 -11.45 2.73 -2.44
CA PRO A 43 -10.86 1.41 -2.25
C PRO A 43 -11.43 0.77 -0.99
N ASP A 44 -11.73 -0.53 -1.06
CA ASP A 44 -12.16 -1.28 0.11
C ASP A 44 -10.99 -1.49 1.12
N ALA A 45 -11.31 -2.01 2.30
CA ALA A 45 -10.33 -2.26 3.34
C ALA A 45 -9.20 -3.20 2.90
N ASP A 46 -9.47 -4.20 2.05
CA ASP A 46 -8.45 -5.15 1.59
C ASP A 46 -7.51 -4.46 0.58
N GLN A 47 -8.05 -3.71 -0.38
CA GLN A 47 -7.27 -2.93 -1.35
C GLN A 47 -6.39 -1.89 -0.65
N ARG A 48 -6.95 -1.18 0.33
CA ARG A 48 -6.20 -0.23 1.17
C ARG A 48 -5.09 -0.92 1.96
N SER A 49 -5.39 -2.08 2.56
CA SER A 49 -4.39 -2.88 3.29
C SER A 49 -3.22 -3.29 2.41
N CYS A 50 -3.48 -3.64 1.14
CA CYS A 50 -2.43 -4.03 0.19
C CYS A 50 -1.48 -2.86 -0.11
N LEU A 51 -2.02 -1.66 -0.35
CA LEU A 51 -1.22 -0.46 -0.59
C LEU A 51 -0.42 -0.04 0.65
N GLU A 52 -1.06 -0.01 1.82
CA GLU A 52 -0.40 0.37 3.06
C GLU A 52 0.71 -0.62 3.43
N TYR A 53 0.54 -1.91 3.13
CA TYR A 53 1.60 -2.90 3.33
C TYR A 53 2.79 -2.65 2.39
N ALA A 54 2.54 -2.36 1.11
CA ALA A 54 3.60 -1.99 0.17
C ALA A 54 4.33 -0.72 0.62
N ASP A 55 3.60 0.28 1.10
CA ASP A 55 4.15 1.53 1.63
C ASP A 55 4.99 1.30 2.88
N ALA A 56 4.50 0.51 3.84
CA ALA A 56 5.22 0.18 5.05
C ALA A 56 6.52 -0.59 4.77
N VAL A 57 6.57 -1.37 3.69
CA VAL A 57 7.81 -2.06 3.27
C VAL A 57 8.77 -1.12 2.53
N LEU A 58 8.26 -0.15 1.77
CA LEU A 58 9.08 0.81 1.02
C LEU A 58 9.52 2.03 1.84
N ILE A 59 8.85 2.35 2.94
CA ILE A 59 9.15 3.55 3.73
C ILE A 59 10.58 3.51 4.27
N GLY A 60 11.32 4.58 4.01
CA GLY A 60 12.73 4.69 4.41
C GLY A 60 13.62 3.58 3.83
N TRP A 61 13.30 3.07 2.63
CA TRP A 61 14.14 2.09 1.95
C TRP A 61 15.61 2.57 1.90
N PRO A 62 16.59 1.73 2.25
CA PRO A 62 17.96 2.17 2.40
C PRO A 62 18.66 2.38 1.06
N ASP A 63 19.68 3.23 1.08
CA ASP A 63 20.73 3.21 0.07
C ASP A 63 21.60 1.95 0.23
N GLU A 64 22.13 1.41 -0.88
CA GLU A 64 22.97 0.21 -0.86
C GLU A 64 24.22 0.35 0.03
N HIS A 65 24.67 1.59 0.29
CA HIS A 65 25.85 1.90 1.09
C HIS A 65 25.53 2.47 2.49
N ALA A 66 24.27 2.42 2.94
CA ALA A 66 23.91 2.88 4.27
C ALA A 66 24.57 2.02 5.38
N ASP A 67 24.86 2.65 6.53
CA ASP A 67 25.58 2.02 7.65
C ASP A 67 24.81 0.85 8.29
N ASP A 68 23.49 0.86 8.19
CA ASP A 68 22.60 -0.18 8.73
C ASP A 68 22.27 -1.28 7.70
N VAL A 69 22.90 -1.25 6.52
CA VAL A 69 22.84 -2.31 5.50
C VAL A 69 24.00 -3.28 5.70
N HIS A 70 23.64 -4.52 6.00
CA HIS A 70 24.57 -5.60 6.29
C HIS A 70 24.98 -6.36 5.01
N ASP A 71 26.24 -6.79 4.96
CA ASP A 71 26.65 -7.79 3.98
C ASP A 71 26.10 -9.17 4.37
N LEU A 72 25.75 -9.96 3.36
CA LEU A 72 25.13 -11.25 3.51
C LEU A 72 26.14 -12.37 3.30
N ASP A 73 26.01 -13.44 4.09
CA ASP A 73 26.69 -14.70 3.81
C ASP A 73 26.04 -15.44 2.62
N GLN A 74 26.64 -16.56 2.21
CA GLN A 74 26.18 -17.30 1.05
C GLN A 74 24.76 -17.88 1.23
N ASP A 75 24.37 -18.27 2.45
CA ASP A 75 23.07 -18.86 2.71
C ASP A 75 21.97 -17.77 2.70
N GLN A 76 22.27 -16.62 3.30
CA GLN A 76 21.42 -15.43 3.24
C GLN A 76 21.27 -14.94 1.78
N LEU A 77 22.35 -14.94 1.00
CA LEU A 77 22.28 -14.61 -0.43
C LEU A 77 21.41 -15.60 -1.19
N ASN A 78 21.53 -16.91 -0.93
CA ASN A 78 20.68 -17.90 -1.57
C ASN A 78 19.19 -17.69 -1.23
N GLN A 79 18.88 -17.23 -0.01
CA GLN A 79 17.53 -16.86 0.37
C GLN A 79 17.03 -15.63 -0.39
N VAL A 80 17.84 -14.56 -0.48
CA VAL A 80 17.52 -13.37 -1.29
C VAL A 80 17.29 -13.76 -2.76
N ARG A 81 18.11 -14.66 -3.32
CA ARG A 81 17.95 -15.17 -4.68
C ARG A 81 16.61 -15.86 -4.87
N HIS A 82 16.21 -16.68 -3.90
CA HIS A 82 14.91 -17.33 -3.89
C HIS A 82 13.78 -16.29 -3.87
N ASP A 83 13.84 -15.33 -2.96
CA ASP A 83 12.79 -14.30 -2.80
C ASP A 83 12.64 -13.43 -4.06
N ILE A 84 13.75 -13.03 -4.68
CA ILE A 84 13.76 -12.30 -5.97
C ILE A 84 13.17 -13.16 -7.09
N THR A 85 13.53 -14.44 -7.17
CA THR A 85 12.99 -15.36 -8.19
C THR A 85 11.48 -15.49 -8.05
N VAL A 86 11.00 -15.70 -6.83
CA VAL A 86 9.58 -15.88 -6.51
C VAL A 86 8.81 -14.57 -6.72
N MET A 87 9.42 -13.41 -6.47
CA MET A 87 8.88 -12.11 -6.85
C MET A 87 8.71 -11.98 -8.37
N GLU A 88 9.78 -12.19 -9.13
CA GLU A 88 9.79 -12.02 -10.59
C GLU A 88 8.89 -13.01 -11.33
N GLU A 89 8.75 -14.24 -10.83
CA GLU A 89 7.82 -15.24 -11.37
C GLU A 89 6.34 -14.81 -11.23
N ARG A 90 6.02 -13.92 -10.27
CA ARG A 90 4.66 -13.35 -10.12
C ARG A 90 4.39 -12.17 -11.03
N VAL A 91 5.40 -11.48 -11.54
CA VAL A 91 5.22 -10.28 -12.39
C VAL A 91 4.37 -10.56 -13.64
N PRO A 92 4.57 -11.66 -14.39
CA PRO A 92 3.71 -12.00 -15.53
C PRO A 92 2.26 -12.28 -15.13
N VAL A 93 2.05 -12.90 -13.96
CA VAL A 93 0.72 -13.21 -13.43
C VAL A 93 0.00 -11.92 -13.05
N PHE A 94 0.67 -11.04 -12.32
CA PHE A 94 0.19 -9.71 -11.96
C PHE A 94 -0.22 -8.92 -13.21
N ARG A 95 0.64 -8.87 -14.22
CA ARG A 95 0.34 -8.19 -15.49
C ARG A 95 -0.90 -8.75 -16.18
N LYS A 96 -1.05 -10.08 -16.20
CA LYS A 96 -2.22 -10.71 -16.81
C LYS A 96 -3.51 -10.35 -16.07
N GLN A 97 -3.48 -10.34 -14.74
CA GLN A 97 -4.63 -9.96 -13.91
C GLN A 97 -5.00 -8.48 -14.12
N GLU A 98 -4.01 -7.60 -14.27
CA GLU A 98 -4.22 -6.18 -14.61
C GLU A 98 -4.94 -6.02 -15.95
N GLN A 99 -4.45 -6.69 -17.01
CA GLN A 99 -5.10 -6.65 -18.32
C GLN A 99 -6.54 -7.19 -18.32
N GLU A 100 -6.83 -8.13 -17.42
CA GLU A 100 -8.15 -8.75 -17.29
C GLU A 100 -9.06 -8.01 -16.28
N GLY A 101 -8.57 -6.94 -15.64
CA GLY A 101 -9.33 -6.18 -14.64
C GLY A 101 -9.65 -6.96 -13.35
N ARG A 102 -8.84 -7.98 -13.02
CA ARG A 102 -9.06 -8.86 -11.86
C ARG A 102 -8.45 -8.25 -10.59
N ILE A 103 -9.11 -7.23 -10.03
CA ILE A 103 -8.61 -6.44 -8.89
C ILE A 103 -8.33 -7.30 -7.65
N ALA A 104 -9.22 -8.21 -7.27
CA ALA A 104 -9.00 -9.07 -6.10
C ALA A 104 -7.73 -9.95 -6.27
N ASP A 105 -7.53 -10.52 -7.45
CA ASP A 105 -6.36 -11.33 -7.76
C ASP A 105 -5.06 -10.49 -7.83
N LEU A 106 -5.18 -9.23 -8.25
CA LEU A 106 -4.09 -8.26 -8.21
C LEU A 106 -3.67 -7.92 -6.78
N SER A 107 -4.64 -7.71 -5.87
CA SER A 107 -4.39 -7.48 -4.45
C SER A 107 -3.56 -8.62 -3.85
N ASP A 108 -4.00 -9.87 -4.06
CA ASP A 108 -3.28 -11.06 -3.57
C ASP A 108 -1.86 -11.15 -4.14
N SER A 109 -1.71 -10.82 -5.41
CA SER A 109 -0.40 -10.84 -6.08
C SER A 109 0.52 -9.73 -5.56
N LEU A 110 -0.01 -8.53 -5.32
CA LEU A 110 0.75 -7.42 -4.72
C LEU A 110 1.21 -7.76 -3.31
N VAL A 111 0.36 -8.36 -2.48
CA VAL A 111 0.70 -8.80 -1.12
C VAL A 111 1.82 -9.83 -1.16
N ALA A 112 1.74 -10.82 -2.05
CA ALA A 112 2.76 -11.84 -2.19
C ALA A 112 4.11 -11.27 -2.64
N ILE A 113 4.10 -10.34 -3.60
CA ILE A 113 5.31 -9.64 -4.08
C ILE A 113 5.91 -8.76 -2.99
N THR A 114 5.07 -8.00 -2.28
CA THR A 114 5.49 -7.18 -1.13
C THR A 114 6.12 -8.04 -0.05
N GLY A 115 5.59 -9.24 0.20
CA GLY A 115 6.17 -10.23 1.11
C GLY A 115 7.61 -10.63 0.72
N CYS A 116 7.86 -10.92 -0.56
CA CYS A 116 9.22 -11.21 -1.04
C CYS A 116 10.17 -10.02 -0.80
N VAL A 117 9.72 -8.80 -1.10
CA VAL A 117 10.51 -7.58 -0.93
C VAL A 117 10.81 -7.30 0.54
N ALA A 118 9.85 -7.56 1.43
CA ALA A 118 10.04 -7.48 2.88
C ALA A 118 11.10 -8.48 3.37
N GLN A 119 11.17 -9.69 2.80
CA GLN A 119 12.23 -10.66 3.14
C GLN A 119 13.60 -10.18 2.66
N VAL A 120 13.69 -9.63 1.45
CA VAL A 120 14.93 -9.01 0.95
C VAL A 120 15.40 -7.89 1.88
N ARG A 121 14.49 -6.99 2.29
CA ARG A 121 14.83 -5.93 3.24
C ARG A 121 15.24 -6.47 4.60
N ARG A 122 14.55 -7.48 5.13
CA ARG A 122 14.87 -8.11 6.41
C ARG A 122 16.27 -8.76 6.41
N ALA A 123 16.71 -9.30 5.28
CA ALA A 123 18.05 -9.86 5.15
C ALA A 123 19.12 -8.77 5.30
N TYR A 124 18.97 -7.67 4.55
CA TYR A 124 19.94 -6.57 4.52
C TYR A 124 19.85 -5.60 5.72
N GLN A 125 18.67 -5.39 6.28
CA GLN A 125 18.40 -4.51 7.42
C GLN A 125 17.56 -5.23 8.50
N PRO A 126 18.12 -6.23 9.20
CA PRO A 126 17.38 -7.01 10.21
C PRO A 126 16.89 -6.16 11.41
N GLY A 127 17.51 -5.01 11.65
CA GLY A 127 17.11 -4.07 12.69
C GLY A 127 15.93 -3.16 12.32
N PHE A 128 15.54 -3.09 11.04
CA PHE A 128 14.42 -2.25 10.62
C PHE A 128 13.08 -2.95 10.93
N PRO A 129 12.14 -2.29 11.65
CA PRO A 129 10.86 -2.90 11.99
C PRO A 129 9.98 -3.00 10.75
N LEU A 130 9.66 -4.23 10.34
CA LEU A 130 8.73 -4.50 9.24
C LEU A 130 7.45 -5.15 9.75
N PRO A 131 6.28 -4.56 9.51
CA PRO A 131 5.01 -5.19 9.83
C PRO A 131 4.75 -6.36 8.88
N THR A 132 3.87 -7.26 9.30
CA THR A 132 3.26 -8.29 8.46
C THR A 132 2.01 -7.74 7.78
N TYR A 133 1.61 -8.35 6.66
CA TYR A 133 0.34 -8.01 6.01
C TYR A 133 -0.85 -8.16 6.98
N SER A 134 -0.86 -9.20 7.81
CA SER A 134 -1.94 -9.42 8.80
C SER A 134 -2.04 -8.31 9.85
N GLU A 135 -0.90 -7.72 10.25
CA GLU A 135 -0.90 -6.60 11.20
C GLU A 135 -1.47 -5.34 10.56
N ILE A 136 -1.03 -5.00 9.33
CA ILE A 136 -1.57 -3.88 8.56
C ILE A 136 -3.07 -4.07 8.32
N ARG A 137 -3.47 -5.22 7.78
CA ARG A 137 -4.86 -5.52 7.45
C ARG A 137 -5.78 -5.38 8.65
N ARG A 138 -5.33 -5.81 9.83
CA ARG A 138 -6.11 -5.67 11.06
C ARG A 138 -6.36 -4.19 11.39
N VAL A 139 -5.32 -3.37 11.39
CA VAL A 139 -5.43 -1.93 11.70
C VAL A 139 -6.32 -1.22 10.67
N VAL A 140 -6.08 -1.47 9.38
CA VAL A 140 -6.88 -0.87 8.29
C VAL A 140 -8.35 -1.29 8.39
N GLN A 141 -8.64 -2.54 8.71
CA GLN A 141 -10.01 -3.01 8.87
C GLN A 141 -10.69 -2.36 10.08
N GLU A 142 -9.98 -2.18 11.19
CA GLU A 142 -10.48 -1.48 12.38
C GLU A 142 -10.81 -0.02 12.05
N GLU A 143 -9.93 0.68 11.33
CA GLU A 143 -10.16 2.06 10.87
C GLU A 143 -11.35 2.15 9.90
N TRP A 144 -11.40 1.25 8.91
CA TRP A 144 -12.49 1.19 7.95
C TRP A 144 -13.84 0.99 8.63
N ASN A 145 -13.92 0.07 9.61
CA ASN A 145 -15.16 -0.17 10.35
C ASN A 145 -15.59 1.08 11.14
N ALA A 146 -14.65 1.73 11.82
CA ALA A 146 -14.93 2.95 12.57
C ALA A 146 -15.38 4.11 11.67
N ASP A 147 -14.81 4.21 10.46
CA ASP A 147 -15.21 5.21 9.48
C ASP A 147 -16.60 4.91 8.91
N MET A 148 -16.90 3.65 8.57
CA MET A 148 -18.23 3.25 8.10
C MET A 148 -19.31 3.41 9.17
N GLU A 149 -19.00 3.19 10.45
CA GLU A 149 -19.91 3.45 11.58
C GLU A 149 -20.23 4.94 11.76
N ARG A 150 -19.34 5.84 11.32
CA ARG A 150 -19.53 7.30 11.39
C ARG A 150 -20.39 7.83 10.25
N ILE A 151 -20.54 7.07 9.16
CA ILE A 151 -21.32 7.48 7.99
C ILE A 151 -22.81 7.25 8.29
N ASP A 152 -23.54 8.35 8.52
CA ASP A 152 -24.98 8.34 8.61
C ASP A 152 -25.61 8.20 7.20
N PRO A 153 -26.32 7.11 6.88
CA PRO A 153 -26.92 6.93 5.56
C PRO A 153 -27.92 8.03 5.20
N ASP A 154 -28.57 8.66 6.18
CA ASP A 154 -29.51 9.77 5.95
C ASP A 154 -28.80 11.08 5.58
N ARG A 155 -27.49 11.21 5.89
CA ARG A 155 -26.67 12.37 5.49
C ARG A 155 -26.04 12.24 4.11
N VAL A 156 -25.84 11.02 3.60
CA VAL A 156 -25.17 10.78 2.31
C VAL A 156 -26.15 10.85 1.14
N ASN A 157 -27.43 10.59 1.37
CA ASN A 157 -28.48 10.78 0.37
C ASN A 157 -29.71 11.45 1.02
N PRO A 158 -29.57 12.71 1.46
CA PRO A 158 -30.64 13.38 2.18
C PRO A 158 -31.85 13.50 1.27
N SER A 159 -33.04 13.20 1.80
CA SER A 159 -34.28 13.48 1.08
C SER A 159 -34.39 14.98 0.81
N ALA A 160 -35.12 15.35 -0.24
CA ALA A 160 -35.37 16.76 -0.55
C ALA A 160 -36.04 17.53 0.61
N GLU A 161 -36.68 16.81 1.55
CA GLU A 161 -37.30 17.35 2.74
C GLU A 161 -36.27 17.61 3.86
N GLN A 162 -35.30 16.69 4.05
CA GLN A 162 -34.17 16.88 4.97
C GLN A 162 -33.26 18.02 4.51
N MET A 163 -32.95 18.12 3.21
CA MET A 163 -32.14 19.24 2.68
C MET A 163 -32.81 20.61 2.91
N ARG A 164 -34.15 20.67 2.85
CA ARG A 164 -34.89 21.91 3.13
C ARG A 164 -34.85 22.26 4.61
N GLN A 165 -35.03 21.29 5.49
CA GLN A 165 -35.00 21.51 6.93
C GLN A 165 -33.61 21.95 7.41
N GLU A 166 -32.53 21.35 6.91
CA GLU A 166 -31.17 21.78 7.23
C GLU A 166 -30.87 23.21 6.73
N ALA A 167 -31.27 23.54 5.50
CA ALA A 167 -31.10 24.89 4.95
C ALA A 167 -31.94 25.94 5.72
N GLU A 168 -33.13 25.58 6.18
CA GLU A 168 -33.97 26.44 7.01
C GLU A 168 -33.34 26.64 8.40
N SER A 169 -32.83 25.58 9.03
CA SER A 169 -32.18 25.68 10.34
C SER A 169 -30.88 26.48 10.29
N GLU A 170 -30.04 26.30 9.27
CA GLU A 170 -28.80 27.07 9.10
C GLU A 170 -29.08 28.55 8.84
N ASN A 171 -30.16 28.86 8.13
CA ASN A 171 -30.54 30.25 7.85
C ASN A 171 -31.15 30.93 9.09
N GLU A 172 -31.87 30.18 9.94
CA GLU A 172 -32.35 30.65 11.24
C GLU A 172 -31.21 30.88 12.24
N GLU A 173 -30.22 29.97 12.30
CA GLU A 173 -29.03 30.13 13.13
C GLU A 173 -28.22 31.36 12.71
N ASN A 174 -27.90 31.50 11.42
CA ASN A 174 -27.20 32.67 10.89
C ASN A 174 -27.96 33.98 11.13
N ALA A 175 -29.29 33.97 10.99
CA ALA A 175 -30.11 35.15 11.29
C ALA A 175 -30.12 35.49 12.78
N SER A 176 -30.02 34.48 13.66
CA SER A 176 -29.95 34.68 15.11
C SER A 176 -28.58 35.19 15.56
N GLU A 177 -27.50 34.73 14.93
CA GLU A 177 -26.14 35.22 15.16
C GLU A 177 -25.97 36.65 14.68
N ALA A 178 -26.43 36.98 13.48
CA ALA A 178 -26.40 38.34 12.95
C ALA A 178 -27.19 39.34 13.83
N ARG A 179 -28.29 38.90 14.46
CA ARG A 179 -29.04 39.72 15.43
C ARG A 179 -28.27 39.94 16.72
N ARG A 180 -27.57 38.91 17.23
CA ARG A 180 -26.75 39.03 18.45
C ARG A 180 -25.52 39.91 18.24
N GLU A 181 -24.91 39.88 17.06
CA GLU A 181 -23.79 40.75 16.71
C GLU A 181 -24.21 42.20 16.52
N GLY A 182 -25.40 42.43 15.94
CA GLY A 182 -25.97 43.78 15.78
C GLY A 182 -26.42 44.46 17.08
N GLU A 183 -26.68 43.70 18.15
CA GLU A 183 -27.05 44.22 19.47
C GLU A 183 -25.83 44.54 20.37
N GLN A 184 -24.61 44.16 19.95
CA GLN A 184 -23.36 44.41 20.70
C GLN A 184 -22.53 45.58 20.16
N ALA A 185 -22.98 46.27 19.10
CA ALA A 185 -22.34 47.44 18.49
C ALA A 185 -23.08 48.75 18.84
#